data_AF-A0A956I2U6-F1
#
_entry.id   AF-A0A956I2U6-F1
#
_cell.length_a   1.000
_cell.length_b   1.000
_cell.length_c   1.000
_cell.angle_alpha   90.00
_cell.angle_beta   90.00
_cell.angle_gamma   90.00
#
_symmetry.space_group_name_H-M   'P 1'
#
loop_
_entity.id
_entity.type
_entity.pdbx_description
1 polymer ?
#
loop_
_entity_poly.entity_id
_entity_poly.type
_entity_poly.pdbx_seq_one_letter_code
_entity_poly.pdbx_strand_id
1 'polypeptide(L)'
;MFPASTKGGGQVFAFPDVCKVPAPPAPPIPTPFPNIGMCNQANGGTCSKKVKILNQPVITKASEITQTMGDEAGTLKGVSSGTNMDKATFKVGVSKVKVEGNDIVNLLKTTAQNGASANAPAGNVIAPSQTTVLVNG
;
A
#
# COMPACT_ATOMS: atom_id res chain seq x y z
N MET A 1 3.69 -16.96 -11.14
CA MET A 1 3.34 -15.85 -12.08
C MET A 1 2.06 -15.18 -11.59
N PHE A 2 2.04 -13.85 -11.48
CA PHE A 2 0.91 -13.09 -10.91
C PHE A 2 0.59 -11.83 -11.72
N PRO A 3 -0.66 -11.29 -11.67
CA PRO A 3 -1.02 -10.10 -12.43
C PRO A 3 -0.24 -8.84 -12.01
N ALA A 4 0.26 -8.09 -12.99
CA ALA A 4 0.92 -6.80 -12.76
C ALA A 4 -0.02 -5.78 -12.10
N SER A 5 0.52 -4.98 -11.18
CA SER A 5 -0.21 -3.90 -10.52
C SER A 5 -0.13 -2.60 -11.34
N THR A 6 -1.25 -1.91 -11.42
CA THR A 6 -1.46 -0.65 -12.13
C THR A 6 -2.39 0.24 -11.32
N LYS A 7 -2.59 1.48 -11.77
CA LYS A 7 -3.65 2.35 -11.24
C LYS A 7 -5.09 1.95 -11.63
N GLY A 8 -5.28 0.84 -12.34
CA GLY A 8 -6.60 0.43 -12.88
C GLY A 8 -7.60 -0.13 -11.87
N GLY A 9 -7.29 -0.11 -10.58
CA GLY A 9 -8.03 -0.80 -9.53
C GLY A 9 -7.05 -1.49 -8.59
N GLY A 10 -7.48 -2.52 -7.87
CA GLY A 10 -6.64 -3.30 -6.98
C GLY A 10 -6.48 -2.68 -5.58
N GLN A 11 -6.09 -3.54 -4.64
CA GLN A 11 -6.11 -3.22 -3.22
C GLN A 11 -4.87 -3.77 -2.53
N VAL A 12 -4.32 -2.96 -1.62
CA VAL A 12 -3.32 -3.39 -0.64
C VAL A 12 -3.98 -3.46 0.74
N PHE A 13 -3.54 -4.41 1.56
CA PHE A 13 -4.08 -4.62 2.90
C PHE A 13 -2.96 -4.98 3.86
N ALA A 14 -3.04 -4.45 5.07
CA ALA A 14 -2.15 -4.79 6.18
C ALA A 14 -2.96 -4.87 7.48
N PHE A 15 -2.52 -5.76 8.36
CA PHE A 15 -3.03 -5.88 9.72
C PHE A 15 -1.95 -6.55 10.58
N PRO A 16 -1.78 -6.17 11.86
CA PRO A 16 -2.46 -5.08 12.54
C PRO A 16 -1.82 -3.71 12.26
N ASP A 17 -2.65 -2.66 12.19
CA ASP A 17 -2.27 -1.26 12.27
C ASP A 17 -2.63 -0.73 13.66
N VAL A 18 -1.67 -0.75 14.60
CA VAL A 18 -1.98 -0.47 16.01
C VAL A 18 -2.02 1.03 16.28
N CYS A 19 -3.21 1.60 16.41
CA CYS A 19 -3.40 3.03 16.69
C CYS A 19 -3.91 3.25 18.12
N LYS A 20 -3.65 4.43 18.66
CA LYS A 20 -4.12 4.82 20.00
C LYS A 20 -5.55 5.38 19.92
N VAL A 21 -6.45 4.82 20.73
CA VAL A 21 -7.85 5.26 20.85
C VAL A 21 -8.03 5.98 22.21
N PRO A 22 -8.64 7.19 22.26
CA PRO A 22 -8.99 7.84 23.52
C PRO A 22 -9.93 6.99 24.37
N ALA A 23 -9.65 6.86 25.67
CA ALA A 23 -10.47 6.08 26.59
C ALA A 23 -10.64 6.76 27.96
N PRO A 24 -11.08 8.04 28.04
CA PRO A 24 -11.19 8.73 29.33
C PRO A 24 -12.17 8.03 30.28
N PRO A 25 -11.87 7.96 31.60
CA PRO A 25 -10.73 8.56 32.30
C PRO A 25 -9.43 7.74 32.23
N ALA A 26 -9.43 6.58 31.56
CA ALA A 26 -8.25 5.73 31.43
C ALA A 26 -7.25 6.27 30.38
N PRO A 27 -5.97 5.81 30.43
CA PRO A 27 -5.00 6.10 29.37
C PRO A 27 -5.46 5.61 27.99
N PRO A 28 -4.94 6.17 26.89
CA PRO A 28 -5.22 5.69 25.53
C PRO A 28 -4.95 4.20 25.36
N ILE A 29 -5.85 3.51 24.67
CA ILE A 29 -5.78 2.07 24.43
C ILE A 29 -5.15 1.83 23.05
N PRO A 30 -4.03 1.08 22.95
CA PRO A 30 -3.53 0.58 21.67
C PRO A 30 -4.51 -0.44 21.08
N THR A 31 -5.06 -0.14 19.92
CA THR A 31 -6.10 -0.95 19.27
C THR A 31 -5.64 -1.34 17.87
N PRO A 32 -5.71 -2.64 17.49
CA PRO A 32 -5.36 -3.08 16.14
C PRO A 32 -6.47 -2.74 15.15
N PHE A 33 -6.11 -2.08 14.05
CA PHE A 33 -7.02 -1.75 12.96
C PHE A 33 -6.60 -2.44 11.65
N PRO A 34 -7.55 -2.66 10.71
CA PRO A 34 -7.19 -2.89 9.32
C PRO A 34 -6.59 -1.62 8.71
N ASN A 35 -5.66 -1.80 7.78
CA ASN A 35 -5.17 -0.70 6.96
C ASN A 35 -5.27 -1.09 5.46
N ILE A 36 -6.03 -0.31 4.72
CA ILE A 36 -6.45 -0.58 3.34
C ILE A 36 -5.97 0.57 2.46
N GLY A 37 -5.27 0.26 1.38
CA GLY A 37 -4.93 1.24 0.34
C GLY A 37 -5.47 0.79 -1.02
N MET A 38 -5.92 1.74 -1.83
CA MET A 38 -6.36 1.44 -3.19
C MET A 38 -5.30 1.84 -4.22
N CYS A 39 -4.94 0.91 -5.11
CA CYS A 39 -3.91 1.14 -6.12
C CYS A 39 -4.30 2.23 -7.14
N ASN A 40 -5.60 2.49 -7.36
CA ASN A 40 -6.07 3.61 -8.17
C ASN A 40 -5.79 4.99 -7.52
N GLN A 41 -5.66 5.05 -6.20
CA GLN A 41 -5.25 6.23 -5.43
C GLN A 41 -3.72 6.40 -5.36
N ALA A 42 -2.95 5.57 -6.07
CA ALA A 42 -1.50 5.76 -6.16
C ALA A 42 -1.14 7.14 -6.72
N ASN A 43 -0.14 7.79 -6.12
CA ASN A 43 0.38 9.07 -6.57
C ASN A 43 0.91 8.93 -8.00
N GLY A 44 0.24 9.58 -8.95
CA GLY A 44 0.61 9.52 -10.37
C GLY A 44 2.05 9.98 -10.64
N GLY A 45 2.59 10.88 -9.82
CA GLY A 45 3.97 11.35 -9.93
C GLY A 45 5.03 10.28 -9.59
N THR A 46 4.63 9.22 -8.87
CA THR A 46 5.49 8.11 -8.44
C THR A 46 5.24 6.80 -9.21
N CYS A 47 4.21 6.80 -10.07
CA CYS A 47 3.92 5.70 -10.98
C CYS A 47 4.70 5.86 -12.29
N SER A 48 4.70 4.82 -13.14
CA SER A 48 5.31 4.90 -14.46
C SER A 48 4.67 6.01 -15.31
N LYS A 49 5.50 6.84 -15.94
CA LYS A 49 5.06 7.95 -16.80
C LYS A 49 4.93 7.55 -18.26
N LYS A 50 5.68 6.54 -18.69
CA LYS A 50 5.78 6.09 -20.09
C LYS A 50 5.12 4.74 -20.33
N VAL A 51 5.17 3.83 -19.36
CA VAL A 51 4.66 2.46 -19.50
C VAL A 51 3.26 2.36 -18.88
N LYS A 52 2.32 1.92 -19.70
CA LYS A 52 0.94 1.65 -19.28
C LYS A 52 0.58 0.21 -19.58
N ILE A 53 -0.22 -0.39 -18.69
CA ILE A 53 -0.88 -1.67 -18.91
C ILE A 53 -2.38 -1.38 -18.89
N LEU A 54 -3.10 -1.78 -19.95
CA LEU A 54 -4.52 -1.48 -20.13
C LEU A 54 -4.84 0.02 -19.98
N ASN A 55 -4.00 0.87 -20.58
CA ASN A 55 -4.06 2.33 -20.48
C ASN A 55 -3.95 2.91 -19.06
N GLN A 56 -3.50 2.12 -18.09
CA GLN A 56 -3.28 2.55 -16.71
C GLN A 56 -1.79 2.60 -16.38
N PRO A 57 -1.29 3.66 -15.72
CA PRO A 57 0.09 3.73 -15.24
C PRO A 57 0.46 2.49 -14.42
N VAL A 58 1.63 1.93 -14.70
CA VAL A 58 2.15 0.77 -13.96
C VAL A 58 2.63 1.19 -12.58
N ILE A 59 2.31 0.37 -11.58
CA ILE A 59 2.82 0.50 -10.22
C ILE A 59 4.16 -0.24 -10.12
N THR A 60 5.14 0.44 -9.55
CA THR A 60 6.49 -0.11 -9.33
C THR A 60 6.84 0.01 -7.85
N LYS A 61 8.00 -0.55 -7.46
CA LYS A 61 8.53 -0.41 -6.09
C LYS A 61 8.76 1.07 -5.69
N ALA A 62 8.92 1.98 -6.65
CA ALA A 62 9.07 3.41 -6.39
C ALA A 62 7.73 4.14 -6.15
N SER A 63 6.60 3.47 -6.38
CA SER A 63 5.28 4.07 -6.26
C SER A 63 4.79 4.14 -4.81
N GLU A 64 3.88 5.05 -4.53
CA GLU A 64 3.18 5.15 -3.24
C GLU A 64 1.68 5.40 -3.44
N ILE A 65 0.86 4.86 -2.53
CA ILE A 65 -0.55 5.21 -2.37
C ILE A 65 -0.62 6.32 -1.34
N THR A 66 -1.25 7.45 -1.68
CA THR A 66 -1.15 8.69 -0.87
C THR A 66 -1.84 8.61 0.47
N GLN A 67 -2.85 7.75 0.60
CA GLN A 67 -3.69 7.64 1.79
C GLN A 67 -4.17 6.20 1.96
N THR A 68 -4.34 5.78 3.20
CA THR A 68 -4.95 4.50 3.57
C THR A 68 -6.21 4.72 4.41
N MET A 69 -6.95 3.65 4.66
CA MET A 69 -8.25 3.66 5.33
C MET A 69 -8.38 2.47 6.28
N GLY A 70 -9.31 2.53 7.24
CA GLY A 70 -9.64 1.47 8.19
C GLY A 70 -9.12 1.71 9.61
N ASP A 71 -8.24 2.70 9.82
CA ASP A 71 -7.64 3.10 11.09
C ASP A 71 -8.15 4.45 11.62
N GLU A 72 -9.26 4.97 11.07
CA GLU A 72 -9.78 6.31 11.36
C GLU A 72 -10.17 6.50 12.83
N ALA A 73 -10.63 5.43 13.49
CA ALA A 73 -10.97 5.44 14.91
C ALA A 73 -9.73 5.59 15.83
N GLY A 74 -8.53 5.35 15.31
CA GLY A 74 -7.25 5.58 15.97
C GLY A 74 -6.86 7.06 15.99
N THR A 75 -7.70 7.91 16.58
CA THR A 75 -7.56 9.38 16.51
C THR A 75 -6.31 9.95 17.18
N LEU A 76 -5.65 9.18 18.06
CA LEU A 76 -4.35 9.54 18.65
C LEU A 76 -3.17 8.94 17.87
N LYS A 77 -3.42 8.42 16.67
CA LYS A 77 -2.47 7.97 15.65
C LYS A 77 -1.73 6.68 16.00
N GLY A 78 -1.00 6.15 15.02
CA GLY A 78 -0.22 4.93 15.11
C GLY A 78 0.85 4.96 16.19
N VAL A 79 1.06 3.82 16.86
CA VAL A 79 2.08 3.67 17.92
C VAL A 79 3.51 3.81 17.40
N SER A 80 3.76 3.39 16.16
CA SER A 80 5.07 3.47 15.49
C SER A 80 5.17 4.68 14.57
N SER A 81 4.13 4.94 13.75
CA SER A 81 4.21 5.98 12.72
C SER A 81 3.95 7.39 13.23
N GLY A 82 3.19 7.54 14.32
CA GLY A 82 2.66 8.83 14.74
C GLY A 82 1.71 9.47 13.73
N THR A 83 1.16 8.68 12.79
CA THR A 83 0.18 9.08 11.77
C THR A 83 -1.01 8.10 11.73
N ASN A 84 -2.11 8.50 11.10
CA ASN A 84 -3.23 7.63 10.76
C ASN A 84 -3.70 7.96 9.34
N MET A 85 -4.33 7.00 8.65
CA MET A 85 -4.71 7.13 7.24
C MET A 85 -3.55 7.49 6.30
N ASP A 86 -2.29 7.33 6.71
CA ASP A 86 -1.13 7.79 5.93
C ASP A 86 -0.80 6.79 4.81
N LYS A 87 0.20 7.10 4.00
CA LYS A 87 0.53 6.38 2.78
C LYS A 87 0.81 4.88 2.94
N ALA A 88 0.61 4.14 1.86
CA ALA A 88 1.16 2.80 1.67
C ALA A 88 2.28 2.81 0.62
N THR A 89 3.36 2.05 0.90
CA THR A 89 4.53 1.93 0.02
C THR A 89 4.81 0.47 -0.33
N PHE A 90 5.31 0.22 -1.54
CA PHE A 90 5.65 -1.12 -2.00
C PHE A 90 7.09 -1.48 -1.61
N LYS A 91 7.27 -2.54 -0.82
CA LYS A 91 8.59 -2.91 -0.28
C LYS A 91 9.34 -3.90 -1.16
N VAL A 92 8.60 -4.75 -1.85
CA VAL A 92 9.15 -5.77 -2.74
C VAL A 92 8.48 -5.66 -4.11
N GLY A 93 9.28 -5.79 -5.17
CA GLY A 93 8.79 -5.94 -6.55
C GLY A 93 9.23 -7.28 -7.15
N VAL A 94 9.08 -7.42 -8.46
CA VAL A 94 9.67 -8.51 -9.24
C VAL A 94 10.98 -8.01 -9.82
N SER A 95 12.11 -8.43 -9.25
CA SER A 95 13.44 -7.90 -9.62
C SER A 95 13.87 -8.22 -11.05
N LYS A 96 13.32 -9.28 -11.64
CA LYS A 96 13.60 -9.70 -13.03
C LYS A 96 12.92 -8.82 -14.08
N VAL A 97 11.91 -8.03 -13.71
CA VAL A 97 11.14 -7.20 -14.65
C VAL A 97 11.16 -5.76 -14.17
N LYS A 98 11.82 -4.89 -14.95
CA LYS A 98 11.97 -3.48 -14.64
C LYS A 98 11.03 -2.63 -15.49
N VAL A 99 10.39 -1.65 -14.87
CA VAL A 99 9.66 -0.58 -15.54
C VAL A 99 10.31 0.73 -15.15
N GLU A 100 10.88 1.43 -16.14
CA GLU A 100 11.61 2.69 -15.93
C GLU A 100 12.71 2.55 -14.86
N GLY A 101 13.44 1.42 -14.88
CA GLY A 101 14.51 1.12 -13.93
C GLY A 101 14.05 0.58 -12.56
N ASN A 102 12.75 0.59 -12.28
CA ASN A 102 12.18 0.13 -11.01
C ASN A 102 11.58 -1.26 -11.11
N ASP A 103 11.65 -2.06 -10.04
CA ASP A 103 10.99 -3.37 -10.00
C ASP A 103 9.48 -3.21 -10.16
N ILE A 104 8.89 -3.93 -11.10
CA ILE A 104 7.43 -3.94 -11.25
C ILE A 104 6.77 -4.62 -10.04
N VAL A 105 5.60 -4.13 -9.63
CA VAL A 105 4.80 -4.76 -8.57
C VAL A 105 3.73 -5.64 -9.21
N ASN A 106 3.46 -6.80 -8.61
CA ASN A 106 2.34 -7.67 -8.97
C ASN A 106 1.58 -8.12 -7.71
N LEU A 107 0.50 -8.88 -7.89
CA LEU A 107 -0.28 -9.45 -6.78
C LEU A 107 0.63 -10.19 -5.77
N LEU A 108 0.25 -10.14 -4.49
CA LEU A 108 0.94 -10.70 -3.32
C LEU A 108 2.24 -10.00 -2.89
N LYS A 109 2.70 -8.98 -3.62
CA LYS A 109 3.91 -8.25 -3.23
C LYS A 109 3.71 -7.46 -1.94
N THR A 110 4.75 -7.46 -1.12
CA THR A 110 4.74 -6.86 0.21
C THR A 110 4.64 -5.35 0.16
N THR A 111 3.81 -4.79 1.01
CA THR A 111 3.65 -3.36 1.26
C THR A 111 3.90 -3.05 2.73
N ALA A 112 4.16 -1.78 3.03
CA ALA A 112 4.10 -1.27 4.39
C ALA A 112 3.21 -0.03 4.38
N GLN A 113 2.36 0.09 5.40
CA GLN A 113 1.27 1.05 5.40
C GLN A 113 1.27 1.92 6.65
N ASN A 114 0.59 3.06 6.54
CA ASN A 114 0.47 4.08 7.56
C ASN A 114 1.82 4.70 7.97
N GLY A 115 2.44 5.43 7.04
CA GLY A 115 3.59 6.30 7.32
C GLY A 115 4.97 5.72 6.96
N ALA A 116 6.02 6.53 7.15
CA ALA A 116 7.40 6.15 6.81
C ALA A 116 7.96 5.09 7.77
N SER A 117 7.75 5.27 9.08
CA SER A 117 7.93 4.25 10.12
C SER A 117 6.65 3.42 10.23
N ALA A 118 6.36 2.69 9.15
CA ALA A 118 5.07 2.05 8.89
C ALA A 118 4.48 1.38 10.14
N ASN A 119 3.27 1.81 10.52
CA ASN A 119 2.57 1.27 11.66
C ASN A 119 1.99 -0.13 11.39
N ALA A 120 1.74 -0.43 10.11
CA ALA A 120 1.45 -1.76 9.60
C ALA A 120 2.53 -2.20 8.60
N PRO A 121 3.66 -2.76 9.07
CA PRO A 121 4.84 -3.01 8.22
C PRO A 121 4.72 -4.23 7.30
N ALA A 122 3.78 -5.14 7.57
CA ALA A 122 3.61 -6.41 6.88
C ALA A 122 2.26 -6.45 6.14
N GLY A 123 2.15 -5.70 5.05
CA GLY A 123 1.01 -5.73 4.15
C GLY A 123 1.30 -6.45 2.83
N ASN A 124 0.27 -6.66 2.02
CA ASN A 124 0.41 -7.21 0.67
C ASN A 124 -0.56 -6.54 -0.31
N VAL A 125 -0.25 -6.62 -1.61
CA VAL A 125 -1.25 -6.46 -2.67
C VAL A 125 -2.17 -7.68 -2.64
N ILE A 126 -3.44 -7.50 -2.27
CA ILE A 126 -4.38 -8.59 -2.05
C ILE A 126 -5.45 -8.72 -3.14
N ALA A 127 -5.71 -7.65 -3.90
CA ALA A 127 -6.61 -7.69 -5.05
C ALA A 127 -5.89 -7.17 -6.29
N PRO A 128 -5.97 -7.88 -7.43
CA PRO A 128 -5.31 -7.45 -8.66
C PRO A 128 -5.98 -6.19 -9.22
N SER A 129 -5.19 -5.30 -9.83
CA SER A 129 -5.73 -4.13 -10.55
C SER A 129 -6.18 -4.45 -11.98
N GLN A 130 -5.77 -5.62 -12.48
CA GLN A 130 -6.11 -6.19 -13.78
C GLN A 130 -5.67 -7.67 -13.80
N THR A 131 -6.17 -8.48 -14.74
CA THR A 131 -5.88 -9.93 -14.80
C THR A 131 -5.23 -10.40 -16.11
N THR A 132 -5.03 -9.50 -17.07
CA THR A 132 -4.56 -9.84 -18.43
C THR A 132 -3.04 -9.97 -18.53
N VAL A 133 -2.29 -9.01 -17.98
CA VAL A 133 -0.82 -8.99 -18.04
C VAL A 133 -0.26 -9.63 -16.79
N LEU A 134 0.34 -10.79 -16.96
CA LEU A 134 0.97 -11.55 -15.90
C LEU A 134 2.48 -11.33 -15.90
N VAL A 135 3.06 -11.21 -14.71
CA VAL A 135 4.49 -11.05 -14.50
C VAL A 135 5.01 -12.25 -13.72
N ASN A 136 6.08 -12.85 -14.24
CA ASN A 136 6.80 -13.91 -13.58
C ASN A 136 8.18 -13.43 -13.16
N GLY A 137 8.68 -13.96 -12.05
CA GLY A 137 10.07 -13.74 -11.66
C GLY A 137 10.40 -14.19 -10.26
#